data_AF-A0A2E1PE85-F1
#
_entry.id   AF-A0A2E1PE85-F1
#
_cell.length_a   1.000
_cell.length_b   1.000
_cell.length_c   1.000
_cell.angle_alpha   90.00
_cell.angle_beta   90.00
_cell.angle_gamma   90.00
#
_symmetry.space_group_name_H-M   'P 1'
#
loop_
_entity.id
_entity.type
_entity.pdbx_description
1 polymer ?
#
loop_
_entity_poly.entity_id
_entity_poly.type
_entity_poly.pdbx_seq_one_letter_code
_entity_poly.pdbx_strand_id
1 'polypeptide(L)' 'MSWKSISKSQYSQLLGTLETQNKDNKDYYRMFVDQSHLNSGKFAHGGFLMSFLDNVMGNAA' A
#
# COMPACT_ATOMS: atom_id res chain seq x y z
N MET A 1 -19.57 3.70 1.51
CA MET A 1 -18.32 2.96 1.81
C MET A 1 -17.18 3.62 1.05
N SER A 2 -16.38 4.47 1.69
CA SER A 2 -15.27 5.18 1.04
C SER A 2 -13.93 4.58 1.47
N TRP A 3 -12.94 4.66 0.58
CA TRP A 3 -11.54 4.40 0.93
C TRP A 3 -11.06 5.45 1.94
N LYS A 4 -10.31 5.03 2.95
CA LYS A 4 -9.71 5.89 3.98
C LYS A 4 -8.19 5.77 3.92
N SER A 5 -7.49 6.88 3.85
CA SER A 5 -6.02 6.90 3.93
C SER A 5 -5.55 6.65 5.37
N ILE A 6 -4.59 5.76 5.55
CA ILE A 6 -4.06 5.35 6.86
C ILE A 6 -2.54 5.53 7.01
N SER A 7 -1.89 6.20 6.06
CA SER A 7 -0.44 6.47 6.10
C SER A 7 -0.01 7.30 7.32
N LYS A 8 0.71 6.67 8.26
CA LYS A 8 1.22 7.32 9.49
C LYS A 8 2.74 7.28 9.66
N SER A 9 3.52 6.84 8.68
CA SER A 9 4.99 6.75 8.81
C SER A 9 5.75 7.52 7.74
N GLN A 10 6.95 7.98 8.08
CA GLN A 10 7.91 8.61 7.16
C GLN A 10 8.23 7.68 5.97
N TYR A 11 8.20 6.37 6.17
CA TYR A 11 8.37 5.34 5.13
C TYR A 11 7.22 5.31 4.11
N SER A 12 6.02 5.75 4.50
CA SER A 12 4.88 5.90 3.58
C SER A 12 5.12 6.99 2.52
N GLN A 13 6.08 7.91 2.71
CA GLN A 13 6.43 8.90 1.69
C GLN A 13 7.12 8.27 0.47
N LEU A 14 7.82 7.14 0.65
CA LEU A 14 8.53 6.44 -0.42
C LEU A 14 7.65 5.49 -1.23
N LEU A 15 6.62 4.91 -0.59
CA LEU A 15 5.73 3.93 -1.22
C LEU A 15 4.41 4.57 -1.71
N GLY A 16 4.03 5.72 -1.15
CA GLY A 16 2.75 6.36 -1.40
C GLY A 16 1.70 6.07 -0.33
N THR A 17 0.48 6.58 -0.56
CA THR A 17 -0.61 6.51 0.41
C THR A 17 -1.23 5.11 0.46
N LEU A 18 -1.29 4.52 1.67
CA LEU A 18 -2.02 3.29 1.95
C LEU A 18 -3.48 3.65 2.25
N GLU A 19 -4.39 3.04 1.50
CA GLU A 19 -5.82 3.21 1.68
C GLU A 19 -6.45 1.90 2.14
N THR A 20 -7.45 2.02 3.01
CA THR A 20 -8.24 0.88 3.50
C THR A 20 -9.73 1.09 3.29
N GLN A 21 -10.46 0.00 3.10
CA GLN A 21 -11.92 -0.04 3.06
C GLN A 21 -12.40 -1.32 3.75
N ASN A 22 -13.27 -1.17 4.75
CA ASN A 22 -14.00 -2.31 5.30
C ASN A 22 -15.26 -2.55 4.47
N LYS A 23 -15.43 -3.78 3.98
CA LYS A 23 -16.61 -4.22 3.23
C LYS A 23 -16.96 -5.65 3.65
N ASP A 24 -18.20 -5.85 4.09
CA ASP A 24 -18.72 -7.16 4.51
C ASP A 24 -17.84 -7.84 5.59
N ASN A 25 -17.39 -7.05 6.58
CA ASN A 25 -16.50 -7.49 7.65
C ASN A 25 -15.13 -8.02 7.16
N LYS A 26 -14.67 -7.55 5.99
CA LYS A 26 -13.34 -7.79 5.45
C LYS A 26 -12.65 -6.46 5.15
N ASP A 27 -11.40 -6.34 5.55
CA ASP A 27 -10.58 -5.19 5.24
C ASP A 27 -9.84 -5.38 3.91
N TYR A 28 -10.01 -4.40 3.03
CA TYR A 28 -9.32 -4.30 1.77
C TYR A 28 -8.31 -3.17 1.86
N TYR A 29 -7.13 -3.39 1.28
CA TYR A 29 -6.05 -2.42 1.25
C TYR A 29 -5.60 -2.18 -0.17
N ARG A 30 -5.22 -0.95 -0.49
CA ARG A 30 -4.64 -0.61 -1.79
C ARG A 30 -3.61 0.50 -1.68
N MET A 31 -2.68 0.47 -2.63
CA MET A 31 -1.70 1.52 -2.91
C MET A 31 -1.59 1.69 -4.43
N PHE A 32 -1.14 2.86 -4.87
CA PHE A 32 -0.97 3.15 -6.29
C PHE A 32 0.49 3.00 -6.69
N VAL A 33 0.71 2.37 -7.85
CA VAL A 33 2.04 2.20 -8.43
C VAL A 33 2.38 3.46 -9.23
N ASP A 34 3.56 4.01 -9.00
CA ASP A 34 4.14 5.10 -9.78
C ASP A 34 5.39 4.58 -10.53
N GLN A 35 5.92 5.36 -11.47
CA GLN A 35 7.15 5.10 -12.22
C GLN A 35 8.33 4.74 -11.30
N SER A 36 8.45 5.40 -10.15
CA SER A 36 9.48 5.13 -9.14
C SER A 36 9.38 3.74 -8.51
N HIS A 37 8.20 3.11 -8.58
CA HIS A 37 7.93 1.78 -8.05
C HIS A 37 8.15 0.67 -9.08
N LEU A 38 8.53 1.01 -10.32
CA LEU A 38 8.74 0.03 -11.39
C LEU A 38 10.16 -0.54 -11.40
N ASN A 39 10.28 -1.81 -11.76
CA ASN A 39 11.54 -2.47 -12.06
C ASN A 39 11.97 -2.21 -13.52
N SER A 40 13.13 -2.74 -13.91
CA SER A 40 13.65 -2.65 -15.29
C SER A 40 12.71 -3.23 -16.36
N GLY A 41 11.80 -4.12 -15.98
CA GLY A 41 10.77 -4.69 -16.84
C GLY A 41 9.49 -3.86 -16.93
N LYS A 42 9.42 -2.68 -16.30
CA LYS A 42 8.20 -1.84 -16.20
C LYS A 42 7.04 -2.48 -15.42
N PHE A 43 7.35 -3.41 -14.52
CA PHE A 43 6.41 -3.99 -13.57
C PHE A 43 6.67 -3.45 -12.17
N ALA A 44 5.68 -3.53 -11.27
CA ALA A 44 5.90 -3.21 -9.86
C ALA A 44 7.10 -4.00 -9.31
N HIS A 45 8.06 -3.30 -8.72
CA HIS A 45 9.27 -3.89 -8.17
C HIS A 45 8.92 -4.85 -7.04
N GLY A 46 9.58 -6.02 -6.96
CA GLY A 46 9.29 -7.01 -5.93
C GLY A 46 9.43 -6.44 -4.51
N GLY A 47 10.42 -5.56 -4.30
CA GLY A 47 10.57 -4.82 -3.05
C GLY A 47 9.38 -3.92 -2.72
N PHE A 48 8.77 -3.26 -3.71
CA PHE A 48 7.56 -2.46 -3.50
C PHE A 48 6.39 -3.31 -3.02
N LEU A 49 6.17 -4.49 -3.63
CA LEU A 49 5.12 -5.42 -3.22
C LEU A 49 5.32 -5.93 -1.79
N MET A 50 6.56 -6.27 -1.43
CA MET A 50 6.88 -6.72 -0.07
C MET A 50 6.69 -5.61 0.97
N SER A 51 7.13 -4.39 0.66
CA SER A 51 6.91 -3.24 1.55
C SER A 51 5.43 -2.87 1.68
N PHE A 52 4.61 -3.05 0.63
CA PHE A 52 3.16 -2.92 0.72
C PHE A 52 2.57 -3.93 1.70
N LEU A 53 2.95 -5.21 1.59
CA LEU A 53 2.47 -6.26 2.49
C LEU A 53 2.86 -5.99 3.94
N ASP A 54 4.11 -5.58 4.19
CA ASP A 54 4.60 -5.20 5.51
C ASP A 54 3.77 -4.04 6.11
N ASN A 55 3.50 -3.01 5.31
CA ASN A 55 2.71 -1.86 5.74
C ASN A 55 1.25 -2.24 6.04
N VAL A 56 0.65 -3.14 5.23
CA VAL A 56 -0.69 -3.67 5.51
C VAL A 56 -0.70 -4.48 6.80
N MET A 57 0.22 -5.42 6.98
CA MET A 57 0.28 -6.27 8.18
C MET A 57 0.55 -5.44 9.45
N GLY A 58 1.39 -4.40 9.38
CA GLY A 58 1.64 -3.51 10.51
C GLY A 58 0.44 -2.63 10.91
N ASN A 59 -0.50 -2.39 9.99
CA ASN A 59 -1.72 -1.60 10.25
C ASN A 59 -2.97 -2.48 10.45
N ALA A 60 -2.89 -3.78 10.19
CA ALA A 60 -3.94 -4.75 10.51
C ALA A 60 -3.81 -5.14 11.99
N ALA A 61 -4.42 -4.37 12.87
CA ALA A 61 -4.53 -4.62 14.31
C ALA A 61 -6.00 -4.72 14.74
#